data_AF-A0A5K1CZ31-F1
#
_entry.id   AF-A0A5K1CZ31-F1
#
_cell.length_a   1.000
_cell.length_b   1.000
_cell.length_c   1.000
_cell.angle_alpha   90.00
_cell.angle_beta   90.00
_cell.angle_gamma   90.00
#
_symmetry.space_group_name_H-M   'P 1'
#
loop_
_entity.id
_entity.type
_entity.pdbx_description
1 polymer ?
#
loop_
_entity_poly.entity_id
_entity_poly.type
_entity_poly.pdbx_seq_one_letter_code
_entity_poly.pdbx_strand_id
1 'polypeptide(L)'
;LDAIVVGMDMLIKKFGPTNKGKQRLCLITGAQYPIKEPYEGTKADQIDTISTQMKAHGMRLDCIVVRDRQAGTANRRTLEENDLLLQRFSKKACARTVFVESSTSLLGALRTRNILPVTIFRGEIEISPRMSIK
;
A
#
# COMPACT_ATOMS: atom_id res chain seq x y z
N LEU A 1 13.55 0.63 -1.91
CA LEU A 1 13.01 0.14 -3.20
C LEU A 1 13.18 -1.37 -3.32
N ASP A 2 14.37 -1.89 -3.03
CA ASP A 2 14.68 -3.33 -3.08
C ASP A 2 13.68 -4.20 -2.32
N ALA A 3 13.27 -3.80 -1.11
CA ALA A 3 12.24 -4.51 -0.35
C ALA A 3 10.89 -4.63 -1.09
N ILE A 4 10.51 -3.61 -1.88
CA ILE A 4 9.30 -3.65 -2.71
C ILE A 4 9.48 -4.63 -3.86
N VAL A 5 10.65 -4.61 -4.52
CA VAL A 5 10.97 -5.51 -5.64
C VAL A 5 10.99 -6.96 -5.17
N VAL A 6 11.66 -7.25 -4.05
CA VAL A 6 11.68 -8.58 -3.44
C VAL A 6 10.26 -9.00 -3.04
N GLY A 7 9.48 -8.12 -2.40
CA GLY A 7 8.09 -8.42 -2.04
C GLY A 7 7.20 -8.73 -3.26
N MET A 8 7.39 -7.98 -4.36
CA MET A 8 6.71 -8.24 -5.63
C MET A 8 7.10 -9.61 -6.20
N ASP A 9 8.39 -9.94 -6.27
CA ASP A 9 8.88 -11.23 -6.74
C ASP A 9 8.34 -12.40 -5.89
N MET A 10 8.34 -12.25 -4.57
CA MET A 10 7.76 -13.25 -3.66
C MET A 10 6.26 -13.48 -3.94
N LEU A 11 5.50 -12.41 -4.19
CA LEU A 11 4.07 -12.52 -4.53
C LEU A 11 3.85 -13.19 -5.90
N ILE A 12 4.64 -12.81 -6.91
CA ILE A 12 4.57 -13.43 -8.25
C ILE A 12 4.84 -14.93 -8.16
N LYS A 13 5.93 -15.33 -7.49
CA LYS A 13 6.30 -16.73 -7.32
C LYS A 13 5.27 -17.52 -6.52
N LYS A 14 4.70 -16.92 -5.48
CA LYS A 14 3.71 -17.59 -4.61
C LYS A 14 2.38 -17.86 -5.32
N PHE A 15 1.88 -16.92 -6.11
CA PHE A 15 0.54 -17.02 -6.71
C PHE A 15 0.55 -17.52 -8.16
N GLY A 16 1.71 -17.51 -8.82
CA GLY A 16 1.85 -17.94 -10.20
C GLY A 16 1.02 -17.12 -11.20
N PRO A 17 0.92 -17.55 -12.46
CA PRO A 17 0.23 -16.81 -13.52
C PRO A 17 -1.31 -16.82 -13.40
N THR A 18 -1.87 -17.76 -12.65
CA THR A 18 -3.31 -18.07 -12.61
C THR A 18 -4.07 -17.38 -11.47
N ASN A 19 -3.44 -17.11 -10.32
CA ASN A 19 -4.09 -16.45 -9.18
C ASN A 19 -3.83 -14.93 -9.16
N LYS A 20 -4.42 -14.23 -10.13
CA LYS A 20 -4.45 -12.75 -10.21
C LYS A 20 -5.48 -12.12 -9.25
N GLY A 21 -5.58 -12.65 -8.03
CA GLY A 21 -6.43 -12.08 -6.99
C GLY A 21 -6.01 -10.65 -6.63
N LYS A 22 -6.79 -9.96 -5.78
CA LYS A 22 -6.43 -8.62 -5.24
C LYS A 22 -5.22 -8.76 -4.31
N GLN A 23 -4.02 -8.82 -4.88
CA GLN A 23 -2.76 -8.88 -4.15
C GLN A 23 -2.41 -7.50 -3.61
N ARG A 24 -1.94 -7.45 -2.38
CA ARG A 24 -1.58 -6.21 -1.70
C ARG A 24 -0.25 -6.40 -0.99
N LEU A 25 0.70 -5.52 -1.32
CA LEU A 25 1.97 -5.40 -0.64
C LEU A 25 1.86 -4.24 0.36
N CYS A 26 2.28 -4.45 1.61
CA CYS A 26 2.34 -3.40 2.62
C CYS A 26 3.79 -3.14 3.01
N LEU A 27 4.26 -1.91 2.78
CA LEU A 27 5.56 -1.42 3.21
C LEU A 27 5.36 -0.58 4.47
N ILE A 28 6.05 -0.93 5.56
CA ILE A 28 6.13 -0.12 6.77
C ILE A 28 7.56 0.40 6.87
N THR A 29 7.75 1.72 6.95
CA THR A 29 9.09 2.33 6.93
C THR A 29 9.14 3.65 7.68
N GLY A 30 10.30 4.02 8.21
CA GLY A 30 10.56 5.36 8.72
C GLY A 30 10.97 6.37 7.63
N ALA A 31 11.26 5.91 6.42
CA ALA A 31 11.78 6.72 5.29
C ALA A 31 13.11 7.46 5.57
N GLN A 32 13.86 7.09 6.61
CA GLN A 32 15.06 7.81 7.08
C GLN A 32 16.35 7.44 6.34
N TYR A 33 16.38 6.28 5.67
CA TYR A 33 17.59 5.74 5.07
C TYR A 33 17.72 6.09 3.59
N PRO A 34 18.94 6.40 3.10
CA PRO A 34 19.16 6.66 1.69
C PRO A 34 18.88 5.42 0.87
N ILE A 35 18.33 5.63 -0.32
CA ILE A 35 18.11 4.58 -1.30
C ILE A 35 19.35 4.52 -2.20
N LYS A 36 19.77 3.29 -2.55
CA LYS A 36 20.87 3.04 -3.47
C LYS A 36 20.63 3.75 -4.80
N GLU A 37 21.68 4.34 -5.35
CA GLU A 37 21.62 4.90 -6.70
C GLU A 37 21.38 3.79 -7.74
N PRO A 38 20.51 4.03 -8.73
CA PRO A 38 20.32 3.10 -9.82
C PRO A 38 21.62 2.90 -10.61
N TYR A 39 21.78 1.72 -11.18
CA TYR A 39 22.88 1.46 -12.13
C TYR A 39 22.65 2.21 -13.46
N GLU A 40 21.39 2.32 -13.89
CA GLU A 40 20.96 3.07 -15.07
C GLU A 40 19.67 3.86 -14.77
N GLY A 41 19.58 5.07 -15.33
CA GLY A 41 18.43 5.97 -15.18
C GLY A 41 18.37 6.68 -13.82
N THR A 42 17.20 7.18 -13.45
CA THR A 42 16.97 7.85 -12.16
C THR A 42 16.18 6.98 -11.18
N LYS A 43 16.25 7.27 -9.88
CA LYS A 43 15.39 6.63 -8.85
C LYS A 43 13.91 6.74 -9.19
N ALA A 44 13.54 7.85 -9.83
CA ALA A 44 12.21 8.13 -10.33
C ALA A 44 11.78 7.15 -11.45
N ASP A 45 12.67 6.82 -12.37
CA ASP A 45 12.39 5.86 -13.45
C ASP A 45 12.25 4.43 -12.93
N GLN A 46 13.01 4.08 -11.89
CA GLN A 46 12.82 2.80 -11.19
C GLN A 46 11.43 2.69 -10.59
N ILE A 47 10.95 3.75 -9.94
CA ILE A 47 9.58 3.78 -9.36
C ILE A 47 8.52 3.63 -10.44
N ASP A 48 8.71 4.28 -11.58
CA ASP A 48 7.77 4.21 -12.70
C ASP A 48 7.73 2.79 -13.29
N THR A 49 8.89 2.15 -13.43
CA THR A 49 9.02 0.75 -13.87
C THR A 49 8.34 -0.20 -12.89
N ILE A 50 8.63 -0.09 -11.59
CA ILE A 50 7.99 -0.90 -10.54
C ILE A 50 6.48 -0.68 -10.55
N SER A 51 6.01 0.56 -10.66
CA SER A 51 4.58 0.89 -10.70
C SER A 51 3.88 0.23 -11.88
N THR A 52 4.53 0.18 -13.04
CA THR A 52 4.01 -0.47 -14.25
C THR A 52 3.91 -1.99 -14.05
N GLN A 53 4.94 -2.61 -13.49
CA GLN A 53 4.94 -4.04 -13.16
C GLN A 53 3.85 -4.38 -12.14
N MET A 54 3.73 -3.60 -11.06
CA MET A 54 2.68 -3.82 -10.06
C MET A 54 1.27 -3.76 -10.68
N LYS A 55 1.02 -2.80 -11.59
CA LYS A 55 -0.25 -2.72 -12.33
C LYS A 55 -0.48 -3.93 -13.23
N ALA A 56 0.53 -4.36 -13.98
CA ALA A 56 0.44 -5.53 -14.86
C ALA A 56 0.08 -6.81 -14.08
N HIS A 57 0.57 -6.93 -12.85
CA HIS A 57 0.27 -8.05 -11.94
C HIS A 57 -0.97 -7.81 -11.05
N GLY A 58 -1.71 -6.71 -11.22
CA GLY A 58 -2.90 -6.42 -10.42
C GLY A 58 -2.62 -6.16 -8.93
N MET A 59 -1.38 -5.81 -8.58
CA MET A 59 -0.92 -5.59 -7.22
C MET A 59 -1.20 -4.15 -6.76
N ARG A 60 -1.59 -4.00 -5.48
CA ARG A 60 -1.69 -2.70 -4.81
C ARG A 60 -0.58 -2.55 -3.78
N LEU A 61 -0.15 -1.31 -3.56
CA LEU A 61 0.85 -0.98 -2.56
C LEU A 61 0.21 -0.15 -1.43
N ASP A 62 0.47 -0.51 -0.19
CA ASP A 62 0.16 0.33 0.97
C ASP A 62 1.48 0.70 1.65
N CYS A 63 1.86 1.97 1.60
CA CYS A 63 3.04 2.51 2.27
C CYS A 63 2.60 3.19 3.57
N ILE A 64 3.06 2.67 4.71
CA ILE A 64 2.85 3.29 6.02
C ILE A 64 4.18 3.86 6.48
N VAL A 65 4.24 5.19 6.57
CA VAL A 65 5.42 5.92 7.01
C VAL A 65 5.28 6.23 8.49
N VAL A 66 6.10 5.59 9.31
CA VAL A 66 6.10 5.77 10.76
C VAL A 66 7.09 6.86 11.14
N ARG A 67 6.59 7.98 11.66
CA ARG A 67 7.41 9.09 12.15
C ARG A 67 7.22 9.21 13.65
N ASP A 68 8.08 8.54 14.41
CA ASP A 68 8.14 8.78 15.84
C ASP A 68 8.82 10.14 16.10
N ARG A 69 8.37 10.86 17.14
CA ARG A 69 8.93 12.16 17.55
C ARG A 69 10.41 12.07 17.94
N GLN A 70 10.94 10.86 18.13
CA GLN A 70 12.34 10.59 18.45
C GLN A 70 13.29 10.58 17.23
N ALA A 71 12.83 10.87 16.01
CA ALA A 71 13.67 10.93 14.81
C ALA A 71 14.60 12.17 14.74
N GLY A 72 15.19 12.58 15.88
CA GLY A 72 16.03 13.77 16.03
C GLY A 72 17.37 13.73 15.31
N THR A 73 17.72 12.64 14.62
CA THR A 73 19.00 12.45 13.92
C THR A 73 18.85 12.09 12.44
N ALA A 74 17.63 12.03 11.91
CA ALA A 74 17.42 11.65 10.52
C ALA A 74 17.85 12.77 9.55
N ASN A 75 18.60 12.43 8.50
CA ASN A 75 19.00 13.38 7.48
C ASN A 75 17.76 13.92 6.77
N ARG A 76 17.42 15.19 7.04
CA ARG A 76 16.22 15.85 6.51
C ARG A 76 16.14 15.79 4.99
N ARG A 77 17.27 15.91 4.28
CA ARG A 77 17.29 15.82 2.81
C ARG A 77 16.87 14.44 2.32
N THR A 78 17.35 13.38 2.98
CA THR A 78 17.00 12.00 2.65
C THR A 78 15.53 11.71 2.92
N LEU A 79 14.98 12.25 4.01
CA LEU A 79 13.55 12.16 4.32
C LEU A 79 12.70 12.82 3.23
N GLU A 80 13.02 14.07 2.87
CA GLU A 80 12.30 14.82 1.84
C GLU A 80 12.38 14.12 0.47
N GLU A 81 13.54 13.58 0.09
CA GLU A 81 13.70 12.80 -1.13
C GLU A 81 12.83 11.54 -1.12
N ASN A 82 12.90 10.75 -0.03
CA ASN A 82 12.14 9.52 0.08
C ASN A 82 10.62 9.77 0.11
N ASP A 83 10.17 10.85 0.75
CA ASP A 83 8.77 11.25 0.74
C ASP A 83 8.30 11.59 -0.69
N LEU A 84 9.10 12.31 -1.46
CA LEU A 84 8.79 12.66 -2.85
C LEU A 84 8.68 11.39 -3.72
N LEU A 85 9.58 10.44 -3.51
CA LEU A 85 9.56 9.14 -4.17
C LEU A 85 8.32 8.32 -3.80
N LEU A 86 7.94 8.29 -2.51
CA LEU A 86 6.71 7.63 -2.05
C LEU A 86 5.44 8.31 -2.57
N GLN A 87 5.43 9.63 -2.71
CA GLN A 87 4.33 10.36 -3.36
C GLN A 87 4.23 10.01 -4.85
N ARG A 88 5.36 9.82 -5.54
CA ARG A 88 5.38 9.38 -6.94
C ARG A 88 4.77 7.99 -7.10
N PHE A 89 5.02 7.07 -6.16
CA PHE A 89 4.31 5.79 -6.10
C PHE A 89 2.80 5.99 -6.01
N SER A 90 2.31 6.89 -5.15
CA SER A 90 0.86 7.11 -5.00
C SER A 90 0.19 7.66 -6.27
N LYS A 91 0.92 8.49 -7.03
CA LYS A 91 0.43 9.03 -8.31
C LYS A 91 0.43 7.99 -9.43
N LYS A 92 1.45 7.11 -9.49
CA LYS A 92 1.67 6.22 -10.64
C LYS A 92 1.29 4.76 -10.40
N ALA A 93 1.57 4.20 -9.23
CA ALA A 93 1.01 2.92 -8.81
C ALA A 93 -0.33 3.15 -8.12
N CYS A 94 -1.21 2.16 -8.05
CA CYS A 94 -2.35 2.21 -7.13
C CYS A 94 -1.85 2.07 -5.68
N ALA A 95 -1.02 3.01 -5.25
CA ALA A 95 -0.37 3.04 -3.96
C ALA A 95 -1.04 4.06 -3.03
N ARG A 96 -1.29 3.66 -1.79
CA ARG A 96 -1.74 4.56 -0.73
C ARG A 96 -0.57 4.80 0.21
N THR A 97 -0.25 6.05 0.48
CA THR A 97 0.74 6.44 1.47
C THR A 97 0.03 7.04 2.69
N VAL A 98 0.31 6.54 3.88
CA VAL A 98 -0.25 7.02 5.16
C VAL A 98 0.90 7.33 6.10
N PHE A 99 0.88 8.50 6.70
CA PHE A 99 1.83 8.90 7.75
C PHE A 99 1.21 8.61 9.11
N VAL A 100 1.96 7.99 10.01
CA VAL A 100 1.52 7.68 11.37
C VAL A 100 2.57 8.15 12.38
N GLU A 101 2.10 8.77 13.45
CA GLU A 101 2.95 9.35 14.49
C GLU A 101 3.10 8.46 15.73
N SER A 102 2.28 7.41 15.84
CA SER A 102 2.27 6.52 17.00
C SER A 102 1.95 5.07 16.62
N SER A 103 2.33 4.13 17.50
CA SER A 103 2.05 2.71 17.33
C SER A 103 0.55 2.39 17.34
N THR A 104 -0.27 3.18 18.03
CA THR A 104 -1.74 3.00 18.01
C THR A 104 -2.33 3.48 16.68
N SER A 105 -1.83 4.57 16.12
CA SER A 105 -2.21 5.03 14.77
C SER A 105 -1.83 4.03 13.68
N LEU A 106 -0.75 3.28 13.84
CA LEU A 106 -0.34 2.21 12.92
C LEU A 106 -1.44 1.14 12.77
N LEU A 107 -2.10 0.74 13.86
CA LEU A 107 -3.18 -0.24 13.81
C LEU A 107 -4.35 0.22 12.93
N GLY A 108 -4.71 1.50 13.00
CA GLY A 108 -5.75 2.08 12.13
C GLY A 108 -5.32 2.24 10.67
N ALA A 109 -4.01 2.38 10.40
CA ALA A 109 -3.48 2.52 9.05
C ALA A 109 -3.40 1.16 8.31
N LEU A 110 -3.17 0.08 9.05
CA LEU A 110 -3.15 -1.28 8.51
C LEU A 110 -4.55 -1.67 8.00
N ARG A 111 -4.64 -1.97 6.70
CA ARG A 111 -5.87 -2.48 6.12
C ARG A 111 -5.93 -3.99 6.24
N THR A 112 -6.94 -4.48 6.94
CA THR A 112 -7.35 -5.88 6.85
C THR A 112 -8.11 -6.14 5.55
N ARG A 113 -8.22 -7.41 5.17
CA ARG A 113 -9.07 -7.81 4.05
C ARG A 113 -10.52 -7.64 4.50
N ASN A 114 -11.25 -6.72 3.85
CA ASN A 114 -12.70 -6.66 4.02
C ASN A 114 -13.30 -7.93 3.39
N ILE A 115 -13.67 -8.88 4.23
CA ILE A 115 -14.48 -10.03 3.83
C ILE A 115 -15.91 -9.51 3.83
N LEU A 116 -16.53 -9.47 2.65
CA LEU A 116 -17.95 -9.15 2.58
C LEU A 116 -18.70 -10.23 3.37
N PRO A 117 -19.61 -9.87 4.28
CA PRO A 117 -20.47 -10.85 4.91
C PRO A 117 -21.24 -11.58 3.80
N VAL A 118 -21.01 -12.89 3.71
CA VAL A 118 -21.66 -13.75 2.71
C VAL A 118 -23.14 -13.97 3.04
N THR A 119 -23.53 -13.76 4.28
CA THR A 119 -24.93 -13.72 4.74
C THR A 119 -25.47 -12.32 4.57
N ILE A 120 -26.02 -12.05 3.39
CA ILE A 120 -26.91 -10.90 3.19
C ILE A 120 -28.27 -11.33 3.72
N PHE A 121 -28.79 -10.65 4.76
CA PHE A 121 -30.16 -10.86 5.20
C PHE A 121 -31.11 -10.53 4.03
N ARG A 122 -31.92 -11.49 3.63
CA ARG A 122 -32.93 -11.36 2.56
C ARG A 122 -34.32 -11.52 3.16
N GLY A 123 -34.68 -10.60 4.04
CA GLY A 123 -36.03 -10.49 4.57
C GLY A 123 -36.63 -9.16 4.17
N GLU A 124 -37.96 -9.11 4.08
CA GLU A 124 -38.68 -7.86 3.89
C GLU A 124 -38.53 -7.00 5.14
N ILE A 125 -38.28 -5.71 4.97
CA ILE A 125 -38.39 -4.74 6.04
C ILE A 125 -39.86 -4.31 6.06
N GLU A 126 -40.67 -4.95 6.91
CA GLU A 126 -42.06 -4.60 7.12
C GLU A 126 -42.16 -3.39 8.06
N ILE A 127 -42.74 -2.30 7.56
CA ILE A 127 -42.99 -1.07 8.34
C ILE A 127 -44.43 -1.10 8.88
N SER A 128 -45.35 -1.70 8.12
CA SER A 128 -46.74 -1.94 8.51
C SER A 128 -47.34 -3.10 7.68
N PRO A 129 -48.51 -3.64 8.05
CA PRO A 129 -49.17 -4.73 7.30
C PRO A 129 -49.48 -4.43 5.83
N ARG A 130 -49.36 -3.17 5.40
CA ARG A 130 -49.60 -2.72 4.02
C ARG A 130 -48.35 -2.14 3.35
N MET A 131 -47.21 -2.09 4.04
CA MET A 131 -45.99 -1.46 3.54
C MET A 131 -44.77 -2.28 3.95
N SER A 132 -44.14 -2.91 2.97
CA SER A 132 -42.85 -3.58 3.10
C SER A 132 -41.87 -3.11 2.02
N ILE A 133 -40.58 -3.10 2.37
CA ILE A 133 -39.48 -2.84 1.45
C ILE A 133 -38.79 -4.18 1.17
N LYS A 134 -38.75 -4.57 -0.11
CA LYS A 134 -38.05 -5.75 -0.60
C LYS A 134 -36.59 -5.46 -0.92
#